data_AF-A0AAX1CHW9-F1
#
_entry.id   AF-A0AAX1CHW9-F1
#
_cell.length_a   1.000
_cell.length_b   1.000
_cell.length_c   1.000
_cell.angle_alpha   90.00
_cell.angle_beta   90.00
_cell.angle_gamma   90.00
#
_symmetry.space_group_name_H-M   'P 1'
#
loop_
_entity.id
_entity.type
_entity.pdbx_description
1 polymer ?
#
loop_
_entity_poly.entity_id
_entity_poly.type
_entity_poly.pdbx_seq_one_letter_code
_entity_poly.pdbx_strand_id
1 'polypeptide(L)' 'MTEYIVIVALVAIAAIAVYQHFGQVVRAQTAAMARELAGEDGSAQTRAAAAAVKKAAGQVSTRTLKSFAGNAVGGK' A
#
# COMPACT_ATOMS: atom_id res chain seq x y z
N MET A 1 9.67 -10.15 48.01
CA MET A 1 10.92 -9.61 47.39
C MET A 1 11.18 -10.26 46.03
N THR A 2 11.17 -11.59 45.93
CA THR A 2 11.39 -12.34 44.68
C THR A 2 10.30 -12.16 43.62
N GLU A 3 9.02 -12.03 44.00
CA GLU A 3 7.92 -11.80 43.05
C GLU A 3 8.07 -10.48 42.28
N TYR A 4 8.56 -9.44 42.93
CA TYR A 4 8.85 -8.16 42.28
C TYR A 4 9.98 -8.29 41.24
N ILE A 5 11.00 -9.10 41.53
CA ILE A 5 12.10 -9.37 40.59
C ILE A 5 11.56 -10.09 39.34
N VAL A 6 10.65 -11.04 39.52
CA VAL A 6 10.01 -11.76 38.40
C VAL A 6 9.18 -10.79 37.54
N ILE A 7 8.39 -9.91 38.15
CA ILE A 7 7.57 -8.91 37.42
C ILE A 7 8.47 -7.96 36.62
N VAL A 8 9.56 -7.45 37.22
CA VAL A 8 10.50 -6.55 36.55
C VAL A 8 11.19 -7.25 35.37
N ALA A 9 11.56 -8.52 35.51
CA ALA A 9 12.16 -9.30 34.43
C ALA A 9 11.21 -9.45 33.23
N LEU A 10 9.92 -9.69 33.48
CA LEU A 10 8.91 -9.80 32.42
C LEU A 10 8.69 -8.47 31.69
N VAL A 11 8.63 -7.35 32.43
CA VAL A 11 8.52 -6.00 31.85
C VAL A 11 9.75 -5.66 31.00
N ALA A 12 10.95 -6.02 31.45
CA ALA A 12 12.19 -5.77 30.73
C ALA A 12 12.22 -6.50 29.36
N ILE A 13 11.76 -7.75 29.31
CA ILE A 13 11.66 -8.52 28.06
C ILE A 13 10.61 -7.89 27.13
N ALA A 14 9.45 -7.51 27.66
CA ALA A 14 8.41 -6.83 26.89
C ALA A 14 8.90 -5.49 26.30
N ALA A 15 9.68 -4.73 27.06
CA ALA A 15 10.22 -3.44 26.63
C ALA A 15 11.11 -3.56 25.38
N ILE A 16 11.89 -4.64 25.24
CA ILE A 16 12.73 -4.88 24.05
C ILE A 16 11.87 -4.93 22.77
N ALA A 17 10.72 -5.61 22.82
CA ALA A 17 9.80 -5.68 21.69
C ALA A 17 9.14 -4.32 21.40
N VAL A 18 8.73 -3.61 22.45
CA VAL A 18 8.10 -2.29 22.33
C VAL A 18 9.06 -1.29 21.68
N TYR A 19 10.34 -1.27 22.04
CA TYR A 19 11.31 -0.36 21.42
C TYR A 19 11.52 -0.63 19.93
N GLN A 20 11.53 -1.89 19.51
CA GLN A 20 11.62 -2.25 18.09
C GLN A 20 10.38 -1.79 17.32
N HIS A 21 9.18 -2.11 17.83
CA HIS A 21 7.93 -1.73 17.18
C HIS A 21 7.72 -0.22 17.17
N PHE A 22 7.98 0.46 18.28
CA PHE A 22 7.88 1.91 18.39
C PHE A 22 8.83 2.61 17.41
N GLY A 23 10.09 2.15 17.30
CA GLY A 23 11.04 2.69 16.33
C GLY A 23 10.58 2.53 14.88
N GLN A 24 9.96 1.40 14.53
CA GLN A 24 9.37 1.21 13.20
C GLN A 24 8.15 2.11 12.95
N VAL A 25 7.27 2.28 13.94
CA VAL A 25 6.09 3.14 13.84
C VAL A 25 6.50 4.60 13.65
N VAL A 26 7.41 5.12 14.49
CA VAL A 26 7.91 6.49 14.38
C VAL A 26 8.56 6.70 13.01
N ARG A 27 9.44 5.79 12.57
CA ARG A 27 10.07 5.89 11.24
C ARG A 27 9.05 5.88 10.10
N ALA A 28 8.03 5.03 10.18
CA ALA A 28 6.97 4.97 9.18
C ALA A 28 6.14 6.26 9.14
N GLN A 29 5.79 6.81 10.31
CA GLN A 29 5.09 8.09 10.42
C GLN A 29 5.93 9.26 9.93
N THR A 30 7.21 9.32 10.30
CA THR A 30 8.13 10.34 9.79
C THR A 30 8.33 10.21 8.28
N ALA A 31 8.38 8.99 7.74
CA ALA A 31 8.44 8.79 6.29
C ALA A 31 7.15 9.21 5.58
N ALA A 32 5.98 8.98 6.19
CA ALA A 32 4.70 9.45 5.67
C ALA A 32 4.64 10.99 5.67
N MET A 33 4.97 11.61 6.81
CA MET A 33 5.05 13.07 6.95
C MET A 33 6.09 13.68 6.01
N ALA A 34 7.25 13.04 5.82
CA ALA A 34 8.28 13.51 4.90
C ALA A 34 7.87 13.37 3.44
N ARG A 35 7.06 12.35 3.09
CA ARG A 35 6.49 12.21 1.74
C ARG A 35 5.42 13.26 1.47
N GLU A 36 4.55 13.51 2.45
CA GLU A 36 3.54 14.57 2.42
C GLU A 36 4.22 15.95 2.33
N LEU A 37 5.23 16.21 3.16
CA LEU A 37 6.00 17.45 3.15
C LEU A 37 6.87 17.63 1.90
N ALA A 38 7.42 16.55 1.33
CA ALA A 38 8.17 16.58 0.07
C ALA A 38 7.24 16.81 -1.15
N GLY A 39 5.92 16.90 -0.94
CA GLY A 39 4.96 17.08 -2.03
C GLY A 39 4.83 15.83 -2.90
N GLU A 40 5.21 14.65 -2.39
CA GLU A 40 4.86 13.34 -2.97
C GLU A 40 3.36 13.03 -2.68
N ASP A 41 2.52 14.05 -2.86
CA ASP A 41 1.09 14.06 -2.57
C ASP A 41 0.34 13.66 -3.82
N GLY A 42 0.05 12.38 -3.95
CA GLY A 42 -0.95 11.84 -4.88
C GLY A 42 -0.71 12.10 -6.37
N SER A 43 0.30 12.85 -6.80
CA SER A 43 0.54 13.22 -8.19
C SER A 43 1.24 12.08 -8.94
N ALA A 44 2.15 11.34 -8.30
CA ALA A 44 2.71 10.11 -8.84
C ALA A 44 1.61 9.03 -8.98
N GLN A 45 0.77 8.88 -7.96
CA GLN A 45 -0.36 7.95 -7.95
C GLN A 45 -1.47 8.38 -8.92
N THR A 46 -1.76 9.68 -9.04
CA THR A 46 -2.69 10.26 -10.03
C THR A 46 -2.13 10.13 -11.44
N ARG A 47 -0.82 10.30 -11.65
CA ARG A 47 -0.17 10.04 -12.95
C ARG A 47 -0.21 8.56 -13.30
N ALA A 48 0.05 7.67 -12.35
CA ALA A 48 -0.06 6.24 -12.54
C ALA A 48 -1.52 5.82 -12.82
N ALA A 49 -2.48 6.37 -12.09
CA ALA A 49 -3.91 6.15 -12.30
C ALA A 49 -4.37 6.71 -13.66
N ALA A 50 -3.94 7.91 -14.05
CA ALA A 50 -4.23 8.48 -15.36
C ALA A 50 -3.61 7.66 -16.50
N ALA A 51 -2.40 7.11 -16.32
CA ALA A 51 -1.77 6.21 -17.28
C ALA A 51 -2.53 4.88 -17.39
N ALA A 52 -2.97 4.31 -16.25
CA ALA A 52 -3.79 3.10 -16.22
C ALA A 52 -5.16 3.31 -16.88
N VAL A 53 -5.82 4.44 -16.62
CA VAL A 53 -7.09 4.82 -17.25
C VAL A 53 -6.93 5.02 -18.76
N LYS A 54 -5.85 5.67 -19.23
CA LYS A 54 -5.58 5.79 -20.67
C LYS A 54 -5.35 4.43 -21.33
N LYS A 55 -4.62 3.54 -20.66
CA LYS A 55 -4.39 2.17 -21.14
C LYS A 55 -5.71 1.39 -21.21
N ALA A 56 -6.54 1.49 -20.18
CA ALA A 56 -7.86 0.87 -20.13
C ALA A 56 -8.79 1.44 -21.21
N ALA A 57 -8.84 2.76 -21.40
CA ALA A 57 -9.64 3.40 -22.44
C ALA A 57 -9.22 2.96 -23.87
N GLY A 58 -7.91 2.83 -24.11
CA GLY A 58 -7.39 2.26 -25.37
C GLY A 58 -7.78 0.78 -25.56
N GLN A 59 -7.74 -0.01 -24.49
CA GLN A 59 -8.18 -1.41 -24.54
C GLN A 59 -9.70 -1.54 -24.73
N VAL A 60 -10.50 -0.66 -24.14
CA VAL A 60 -11.97 -0.61 -24.31
C VAL A 60 -12.33 -0.20 -25.74
N SER A 61 -11.60 0.76 -26.33
CA SER A 61 -11.76 1.13 -27.75
C SER A 61 -11.43 -0.06 -28.67
N THR A 62 -10.44 -0.87 -28.30
CA THR A 62 -10.05 -2.08 -29.05
C THR A 62 -11.00 -3.26 -28.82
N ARG A 63 -11.61 -3.37 -27.63
CA ARG A 63 -12.52 -4.45 -27.21
C ARG A 63 -13.89 -3.92 -26.85
N THR A 64 -14.57 -3.31 -27.81
CA THR A 64 -15.98 -2.95 -27.65
C THR A 64 -16.85 -4.21 -27.67
N LEU A 65 -18.12 -4.11 -27.24
CA LEU A 65 -19.10 -5.21 -27.29
C LEU A 65 -19.22 -5.85 -28.69
N LYS A 66 -18.87 -5.11 -29.76
CA LYS A 66 -18.73 -5.60 -31.13
C LYS A 66 -17.63 -6.66 -31.29
N SER A 67 -16.52 -6.56 -30.55
CA SER A 67 -15.44 -7.56 -30.55
C SER A 67 -15.90 -8.91 -29.99
N PHE A 68 -16.78 -8.89 -28.98
CA PHE A 68 -17.37 -10.11 -28.41
C PHE A 68 -18.55 -10.64 -29.24
N ALA A 69 -19.39 -9.75 -29.79
CA ALA A 69 -20.47 -10.13 -30.69
C ALA A 69 -19.96 -10.68 -32.03
N GLY A 70 -18.84 -10.17 -32.55
CA GLY A 70 -18.20 -10.66 -33.78
C GLY A 70 -17.55 -12.03 -33.62
N ASN A 71 -17.06 -12.36 -32.42
CA ASN A 71 -16.45 -13.66 -32.13
C ASN A 71 -17.49 -14.78 -31.92
N ALA A 72 -18.74 -14.44 -31.60
CA ALA A 72 -19.84 -15.40 -31.41
C ALA A 72 -20.51 -15.83 -32.73
N VAL A 73 -20.31 -15.09 -33.83
CA VAL A 73 -20.94 -15.34 -35.14
C VAL A 73 -19.97 -15.91 -36.18
N GLY A 74 -18.67 -15.98 -35.87
CA GLY A 74 -17.60 -16.37 -36.80
C GLY A 74 -17.11 -17.82 -36.72
N GLY A 75 -17.76 -18.70 -35.95
CA GLY A 75 -17.44 -20.13 -35.92
C GLY A 75 -18.26 -20.91 -36.94
N LYS A 76 -17.91 -20.82 -38.22
CA LYS A 76 -18.27 -21.83 -39.23
C LYS A 76 -17.04 -22.66 -39.56
#